data_AF-A0A258YZJ4-F1
#
_entry.id   AF-A0A258YZJ4-F1
#
_cell.length_a   1.000
_cell.length_b   1.000
_cell.length_c   1.000
_cell.angle_alpha   90.00
_cell.angle_beta   90.00
_cell.angle_gamma   90.00
#
_symmetry.space_group_name_H-M   'P 1'
#
loop_
_entity.id
_entity.type
_entity.pdbx_description
1 polymer ?
#
loop_
_entity_poly.entity_id
_entity_poly.type
_entity_poly.pdbx_seq_one_letter_code
_entity_poly.pdbx_strand_id
1 'polypeptide(L)'
;MTHTEYQTAVEQLKKYSYHYYVLDDPITTDEEYDRLYHIVVGYELAHRDEIITDSPTQRVGDQPQDKFDKAHHLSRMWSLEDLFNKEELDTWVNRITKVYGDVKFYSEPKFDGASLNLIYDGGRLVQAITRGDGTIGEDVTQNAKTIQSIPLAIDYQERIEIRGEVVIFKEDFEKINEERLKSGENLFANPRNAAAGSLRQLDTRITASRRLVFMPYGIGANTLDIANLSERMEWVYGLGFRNPHMTHICVSADEIETFYHEMRVARDDFAMLLDGMVIKVDSVAVQDELGYTVKNPRWAAAYKFPAIEKLTTLKEVIYQVGRSGVVTPVAIVEPVDIEGVTV
;
A
#
# COMPACT_ATOMS: atom_id res chain seq x y z
N MET A 1 6.39 6.70 -37.82
CA MET A 1 7.30 6.63 -36.66
C MET A 1 8.23 5.45 -36.89
N THR A 2 9.52 5.63 -36.71
CA THR A 2 10.54 4.56 -36.72
C THR A 2 10.61 3.87 -35.35
N HIS A 3 11.23 2.69 -35.25
CA HIS A 3 11.40 1.99 -33.98
C HIS A 3 12.15 2.82 -32.93
N THR A 4 13.16 3.61 -33.34
CA THR A 4 13.91 4.48 -32.42
C THR A 4 13.05 5.65 -31.90
N GLU A 5 12.21 6.23 -32.76
CA GLU A 5 11.25 7.26 -32.35
C GLU A 5 10.19 6.67 -31.39
N TYR A 6 9.74 5.42 -31.63
CA TYR A 6 8.85 4.68 -30.73
C TYR A 6 9.49 4.48 -29.35
N GLN A 7 10.72 3.99 -29.29
CA GLN A 7 11.47 3.82 -28.03
C GLN A 7 11.55 5.15 -27.26
N THR A 8 11.87 6.25 -27.96
CA THR A 8 11.95 7.58 -27.35
C THR A 8 10.59 8.05 -26.83
N ALA A 9 9.52 7.81 -27.59
CA ALA A 9 8.16 8.14 -27.19
C ALA A 9 7.71 7.35 -25.94
N VAL A 10 8.05 6.07 -25.86
CA VAL A 10 7.77 5.22 -24.69
C VAL A 10 8.51 5.73 -23.45
N GLU A 11 9.81 6.05 -23.58
CA GLU A 11 10.58 6.59 -22.45
C GLU A 11 10.05 7.96 -21.99
N GLN A 12 9.63 8.82 -22.91
CA GLN A 12 8.99 10.09 -22.58
C GLN A 12 7.63 9.88 -21.87
N LEU A 13 6.84 8.90 -22.32
CA LEU A 13 5.56 8.55 -21.70
C LEU A 13 5.75 7.99 -20.28
N LYS A 14 6.76 7.13 -20.08
CA LYS A 14 7.18 6.65 -18.75
C LYS A 14 7.56 7.81 -17.85
N LYS A 15 8.35 8.77 -18.35
CA LYS A 15 8.73 9.96 -17.59
C LYS A 15 7.52 10.80 -17.17
N TYR A 16 6.59 11.07 -18.08
CA TYR A 16 5.37 11.82 -17.74
C TYR A 16 4.50 11.09 -16.72
N SER A 17 4.30 9.79 -16.91
CA SER A 17 3.57 8.93 -15.97
C SER A 17 4.23 8.95 -14.58
N TYR A 18 5.55 8.83 -14.51
CA TYR A 18 6.30 8.90 -13.26
C TYR A 18 6.10 10.24 -12.53
N HIS A 19 6.27 11.36 -13.23
CA HIS A 19 6.07 12.69 -12.65
C HIS A 19 4.65 12.90 -12.13
N TYR A 20 3.65 12.42 -12.85
CA TYR A 20 2.25 12.54 -12.46
C TYR A 20 1.90 11.61 -11.28
N TYR A 21 2.10 10.30 -11.44
CA TYR A 21 1.56 9.29 -10.51
C TYR A 21 2.48 8.99 -9.32
N VAL A 22 3.79 9.25 -9.45
CA VAL A 22 4.77 8.95 -8.40
C VAL A 22 5.21 10.21 -7.69
N LEU A 23 5.65 11.22 -8.44
CA LEU A 23 6.18 12.45 -7.84
C LEU A 23 5.12 13.47 -7.44
N ASP A 24 3.89 13.36 -7.98
CA ASP A 24 2.83 14.35 -7.78
C ASP A 24 3.24 15.75 -8.28
N ASP A 25 4.07 15.80 -9.32
CA ASP A 25 4.65 17.00 -9.92
C ASP A 25 4.61 16.87 -11.45
N PRO A 26 3.42 17.01 -12.07
CA PRO A 26 3.24 16.80 -13.49
C PRO A 26 4.01 17.84 -14.31
N ILE A 27 4.86 17.37 -15.22
CA ILE A 27 5.71 18.21 -16.09
C ILE A 27 5.14 18.42 -17.50
N THR A 28 3.90 17.98 -17.74
CA THR A 28 3.19 18.07 -19.02
C THR A 28 1.69 18.17 -18.75
N THR A 29 0.91 18.60 -19.74
CA THR A 29 -0.56 18.63 -19.62
C THR A 29 -1.17 17.28 -19.97
N ASP A 30 -2.40 17.04 -19.49
CA ASP A 30 -3.16 15.82 -19.84
C ASP A 30 -3.32 15.67 -21.37
N GLU A 31 -3.53 16.77 -22.09
CA GLU A 31 -3.67 16.77 -23.55
C GLU A 31 -2.39 16.31 -24.26
N GLU A 32 -1.22 16.77 -23.80
CA GLU A 32 0.08 16.37 -24.35
C GLU A 32 0.38 14.90 -24.05
N TYR A 33 0.09 14.46 -22.83
CA TYR A 33 0.21 13.06 -22.44
C TYR A 33 -0.67 12.15 -23.31
N ASP A 34 -1.96 12.46 -23.43
CA ASP A 34 -2.92 11.69 -24.20
C ASP A 34 -2.54 11.62 -25.68
N ARG A 35 -2.03 12.73 -26.24
CA ARG A 35 -1.53 12.74 -27.62
C ARG A 35 -0.35 11.79 -27.79
N LEU A 36 0.62 11.82 -26.88
CA LEU A 36 1.78 10.92 -26.94
C LEU A 36 1.35 9.46 -26.75
N TYR A 37 0.45 9.20 -25.82
CA TYR A 37 -0.13 7.88 -25.58
C TYR A 37 -0.76 7.31 -26.86
N HIS A 38 -1.60 8.08 -27.56
CA HIS A 38 -2.21 7.64 -28.82
C HIS A 38 -1.18 7.37 -29.93
N ILE A 39 -0.09 8.13 -30.00
CA ILE A 39 1.00 7.89 -30.95
C ILE A 39 1.68 6.54 -30.67
N VAL A 40 1.97 6.26 -29.40
CA VAL A 40 2.57 5.00 -28.95
C VAL A 40 1.65 3.82 -29.27
N VAL A 41 0.36 3.91 -28.90
CA VAL A 41 -0.65 2.88 -29.23
C VAL A 41 -0.75 2.64 -30.73
N GLY A 42 -0.78 3.70 -31.54
CA GLY A 42 -0.84 3.59 -32.99
C GLY A 42 0.32 2.81 -33.60
N TYR A 43 1.51 2.91 -33.01
CA TYR A 43 2.69 2.14 -33.43
C TYR A 43 2.60 0.68 -33.04
N GLU A 44 2.26 0.41 -31.78
CA GLU A 44 2.16 -0.95 -31.22
C GLU A 44 1.09 -1.78 -31.94
N LEU A 45 -0.02 -1.15 -32.35
CA LEU A 45 -1.04 -1.80 -33.18
C LEU A 45 -0.53 -2.21 -34.56
N ALA A 46 0.39 -1.43 -35.14
CA ALA A 46 0.98 -1.68 -36.45
C ALA A 46 2.17 -2.66 -36.40
N HIS A 47 2.88 -2.75 -35.27
CA HIS A 47 4.11 -3.54 -35.09
C HIS A 47 4.06 -4.39 -33.81
N ARG A 48 3.21 -5.43 -33.80
CA ARG A 48 2.95 -6.22 -32.58
C ARG A 48 4.17 -6.97 -32.05
N ASP A 49 5.13 -7.27 -32.90
CA ASP A 49 6.38 -7.96 -32.58
C ASP A 49 7.46 -7.03 -31.99
N GLU A 50 7.24 -5.71 -32.03
CA GLU A 50 8.19 -4.71 -31.55
C GLU A 50 7.74 -4.03 -30.24
N ILE A 51 6.62 -4.46 -29.65
CA ILE A 51 6.06 -3.86 -28.44
C ILE A 51 7.06 -3.97 -27.28
N ILE A 52 7.37 -2.83 -26.67
CA ILE A 52 8.15 -2.77 -25.44
C ILE A 52 7.26 -3.26 -24.29
N THR A 53 7.67 -4.34 -23.63
CA THR A 53 6.84 -5.07 -22.65
C THR A 53 6.46 -4.26 -21.41
N ASP A 54 7.24 -3.24 -21.07
CA ASP A 54 7.00 -2.34 -19.94
C ASP A 54 6.48 -0.96 -20.39
N SER A 55 5.99 -0.85 -21.63
CA SER A 55 5.32 0.36 -22.12
C SER A 55 4.08 0.67 -21.28
N PRO A 56 3.80 1.96 -20.94
CA PRO A 56 2.62 2.34 -20.17
C PRO A 56 1.28 1.90 -20.77
N THR A 57 1.23 1.63 -22.07
CA THR A 57 0.04 1.14 -22.81
C THR A 57 -0.28 -0.33 -22.53
N GLN A 58 0.68 -1.10 -22.02
CA GLN A 58 0.57 -2.55 -21.81
C GLN A 58 0.06 -2.92 -20.41
N ARG A 59 -0.47 -1.93 -19.66
CA ARG A 59 -0.89 -2.09 -18.27
C ARG A 59 -2.25 -2.74 -18.09
N VAL A 60 -3.16 -2.62 -19.06
CA VAL A 60 -4.55 -3.10 -18.96
C VAL A 60 -4.75 -4.34 -19.80
N GLY A 61 -5.26 -5.42 -19.19
CA GLY A 61 -5.58 -6.66 -19.90
C GLY A 61 -6.85 -6.53 -20.76
N ASP A 62 -6.87 -7.25 -21.90
CA ASP A 62 -7.98 -7.22 -22.86
C ASP A 62 -9.19 -8.07 -22.44
N GLN A 63 -8.98 -9.08 -21.58
CA GLN A 63 -10.01 -10.04 -21.18
C GLN A 63 -10.14 -10.12 -19.65
N PRO A 64 -11.37 -10.12 -19.11
CA PRO A 64 -11.59 -10.40 -17.69
C PRO A 64 -11.06 -11.78 -17.30
N GLN A 65 -10.57 -11.86 -16.06
CA GLN A 65 -10.14 -13.12 -15.45
C GLN A 65 -11.35 -13.93 -14.98
N ASP A 66 -11.30 -15.26 -15.06
CA ASP A 66 -12.39 -16.11 -14.55
C ASP A 66 -12.42 -16.14 -13.01
N LYS A 67 -11.25 -16.11 -12.38
CA LYS A 67 -11.05 -16.18 -10.92
C LYS A 67 -9.65 -15.70 -10.55
N PHE A 68 -9.44 -15.48 -9.26
CA PHE A 68 -8.10 -15.35 -8.69
C PHE A 68 -7.56 -16.71 -8.24
N ASP A 69 -6.31 -16.99 -8.58
CA ASP A 69 -5.59 -18.16 -8.07
C ASP A 69 -4.88 -17.83 -6.76
N LYS A 70 -4.64 -18.85 -5.94
CA LYS A 70 -3.86 -18.70 -4.71
C LYS A 70 -2.37 -18.71 -5.03
N ALA A 71 -1.62 -17.83 -4.38
CA ALA A 71 -0.17 -17.76 -4.51
C ALA A 71 0.50 -17.73 -3.13
N HIS A 72 1.67 -18.36 -3.04
CA HIS A 72 2.49 -18.37 -1.84
C HIS A 72 3.46 -17.19 -1.85
N HIS A 73 3.58 -16.50 -0.71
CA HIS A 73 4.65 -15.51 -0.53
C HIS A 73 6.01 -16.21 -0.39
N LEU A 74 7.09 -15.56 -0.84
CA LEU A 74 8.46 -16.10 -0.66
C LEU A 74 8.89 -15.99 0.80
N SER A 75 8.42 -14.95 1.49
CA SER A 75 8.55 -14.80 2.93
C SER A 75 7.23 -14.37 3.56
N ARG A 76 6.99 -14.73 4.82
CA ARG A 76 5.71 -14.43 5.49
C ARG A 76 5.45 -12.92 5.61
N MET A 77 4.23 -12.50 5.33
CA MET A 77 3.72 -11.18 5.68
C MET A 77 3.10 -11.22 7.08
N TRP A 78 3.45 -10.26 7.92
CA TRP A 78 3.06 -10.22 9.33
C TRP A 78 2.10 -9.06 9.60
N SER A 79 1.30 -9.21 10.64
CA SER A 79 0.59 -8.07 11.25
C SER A 79 1.53 -7.33 12.20
N LEU A 80 1.16 -6.12 12.60
CA LEU A 80 1.89 -5.33 13.59
C LEU A 80 1.27 -5.48 14.98
N GLU A 81 2.09 -5.34 16.02
CA GLU A 81 1.61 -5.09 17.39
C GLU A 81 1.06 -3.66 17.44
N ASP A 82 -0.14 -3.47 17.97
CA ASP A 82 -0.72 -2.13 18.12
C ASP A 82 -0.28 -1.52 19.46
N LEU A 83 0.05 -0.23 19.43
CA LEU A 83 0.30 0.63 20.59
C LEU A 83 -0.72 1.77 20.56
N PHE A 84 -1.28 2.11 21.71
CA PHE A 84 -2.37 3.10 21.82
C PHE A 84 -2.03 4.33 22.66
N ASN A 85 -0.94 4.28 23.42
CA ASN A 85 -0.53 5.35 24.32
C ASN A 85 0.99 5.38 24.52
N LYS A 86 1.46 6.47 25.13
CA LYS A 86 2.88 6.71 25.41
C LYS A 86 3.48 5.64 26.32
N GLU A 87 2.74 5.14 27.30
CA GLU A 87 3.23 4.13 28.23
C GLU A 87 3.53 2.79 27.53
N GLU A 88 2.68 2.39 26.58
CA GLU A 88 2.90 1.23 25.71
C GLU A 88 4.09 1.44 24.79
N LEU A 89 4.24 2.65 24.21
CA LEU A 89 5.41 3.02 23.41
C LEU A 89 6.71 2.92 24.23
N ASP A 90 6.74 3.50 25.42
CA ASP A 90 7.89 3.47 26.31
C ASP A 90 8.26 2.03 26.68
N THR A 91 7.25 1.21 26.97
CA THR A 91 7.46 -0.21 27.27
C THR A 91 8.07 -0.95 26.08
N TRP A 92 7.56 -0.69 24.87
CA TRP A 92 8.03 -1.31 23.64
C TRP A 92 9.47 -0.90 23.30
N VAL A 93 9.79 0.40 23.35
CA VAL A 93 11.14 0.94 23.10
C VAL A 93 12.13 0.41 24.15
N ASN A 94 11.79 0.51 25.44
CA ASN A 94 12.67 0.07 26.54
C ASN A 94 12.99 -1.44 26.46
N ARG A 95 12.04 -2.26 26.00
CA ARG A 95 12.26 -3.70 25.78
C ARG A 95 13.36 -3.96 24.75
N ILE A 96 13.49 -3.10 23.74
CA ILE A 96 14.48 -3.21 22.67
C ILE A 96 15.82 -2.60 23.11
N THR A 97 15.81 -1.34 23.56
CA THR A 97 17.04 -0.61 23.92
C THR A 97 17.77 -1.22 25.12
N LYS A 98 17.06 -1.87 26.05
CA LYS A 98 17.68 -2.61 27.16
C LYS A 98 18.60 -3.76 26.69
N VAL A 99 18.31 -4.36 25.54
CA VAL A 99 19.08 -5.49 25.00
C VAL A 99 20.15 -5.01 24.02
N TYR A 100 19.82 -4.04 23.17
CA TYR A 100 20.65 -3.65 22.03
C TYR A 100 21.32 -2.26 22.17
N GLY A 101 21.04 -1.52 23.24
CA GLY A 101 21.59 -0.19 23.47
C GLY A 101 20.92 0.88 22.61
N ASP A 102 21.76 1.72 21.98
CA ASP A 102 21.34 2.89 21.19
C ASP A 102 20.80 2.47 19.82
N VAL A 103 19.55 1.99 19.81
CA VAL A 103 18.82 1.59 18.60
C VAL A 103 18.08 2.78 18.01
N LYS A 104 18.15 2.93 16.69
CA LYS A 104 17.37 3.91 15.92
C LYS A 104 16.07 3.30 15.42
N PHE A 105 15.06 4.14 15.26
CA PHE A 105 13.72 3.76 14.81
C PHE A 105 13.33 4.55 13.56
N TYR A 106 13.00 3.84 12.49
CA TYR A 106 12.40 4.41 11.30
C TYR A 106 10.88 4.49 11.50
N SER A 107 10.38 5.71 11.52
CA SER A 107 8.97 6.05 11.72
C SER A 107 8.36 6.56 10.42
N GLU A 108 7.19 6.04 10.05
CA GLU A 108 6.52 6.34 8.78
C GLU A 108 4.98 6.34 8.95
N PRO A 109 4.23 6.94 8.01
CA PRO A 109 2.78 6.97 8.08
C PRO A 109 2.19 5.57 7.95
N LYS A 110 1.20 5.25 8.79
CA LYS A 110 0.43 4.02 8.66
C LYS A 110 -0.78 4.26 7.76
N PHE A 111 -0.60 3.96 6.47
CA PHE A 111 -1.66 4.04 5.48
C PHE A 111 -2.79 3.03 5.75
N ASP A 112 -4.04 3.46 5.58
CA ASP A 112 -5.20 2.59 5.72
C ASP A 112 -5.67 2.10 4.34
N GLY A 113 -5.20 0.91 3.95
CA GLY A 113 -5.48 0.33 2.65
C GLY A 113 -5.52 -1.19 2.64
N ALA A 114 -5.01 -1.77 1.55
CA ALA A 114 -4.87 -3.20 1.38
C ALA A 114 -3.41 -3.57 1.08
N SER A 115 -2.80 -4.39 1.94
CA SER A 115 -1.42 -4.82 1.76
C SER A 115 -1.23 -5.68 0.51
N LEU A 116 -0.17 -5.36 -0.24
CA LEU A 116 0.21 -6.01 -1.49
C LEU A 116 1.72 -6.31 -1.49
N ASN A 117 2.08 -7.50 -1.96
CA ASN A 117 3.46 -7.96 -2.11
C ASN A 117 3.78 -8.11 -3.60
N LEU A 118 4.74 -7.34 -4.09
CA LEU A 118 5.22 -7.37 -5.48
C LEU A 118 6.50 -8.19 -5.55
N ILE A 119 6.57 -9.12 -6.49
CA ILE A 119 7.76 -9.92 -6.77
C ILE A 119 8.33 -9.44 -8.09
N TYR A 120 9.58 -8.98 -8.04
CA TYR A 120 10.38 -8.68 -9.21
C TYR A 120 11.44 -9.76 -9.41
N ASP A 121 11.72 -10.10 -10.66
CA ASP A 121 12.78 -11.04 -11.04
C ASP A 121 13.35 -10.64 -12.40
N GLY A 122 14.68 -10.53 -12.51
CA GLY A 122 15.34 -9.99 -13.71
C GLY A 122 14.86 -8.57 -14.04
N GLY A 123 14.64 -7.75 -13.02
CA GLY A 123 14.16 -6.36 -13.18
C GLY A 123 12.71 -6.21 -13.63
N ARG A 124 11.89 -7.26 -13.66
CA ARG A 124 10.50 -7.19 -14.13
C ARG A 124 9.51 -7.64 -13.08
N LEU A 125 8.35 -6.98 -13.01
CA LEU A 125 7.24 -7.40 -12.16
C LEU A 125 6.69 -8.74 -12.67
N VAL A 126 6.96 -9.82 -11.92
CA VAL A 126 6.52 -11.17 -12.29
C VAL A 126 5.28 -11.61 -11.54
N GLN A 127 5.03 -11.09 -10.33
CA GLN A 127 3.87 -11.47 -9.55
C GLN A 127 3.46 -10.37 -8.56
N ALA A 128 2.16 -10.25 -8.30
CA ALA A 128 1.62 -9.43 -7.21
C ALA A 128 0.61 -10.25 -6.40
N ILE A 129 0.80 -10.31 -5.08
CA ILE A 129 0.05 -11.20 -4.18
C ILE A 129 -0.56 -10.39 -3.05
N THR A 130 -1.88 -10.49 -2.83
CA THR A 130 -2.54 -9.90 -1.65
C THR A 130 -2.05 -10.57 -0.37
N ARG A 131 -2.20 -9.94 0.80
CA ARG A 131 -1.70 -10.55 2.05
C ARG A 131 -2.29 -11.92 2.38
N GLY A 132 -3.59 -12.12 2.13
CA GLY A 132 -4.34 -13.29 2.60
C GLY A 132 -4.12 -13.61 4.08
N ASP A 133 -3.66 -14.82 4.38
CA ASP A 133 -3.32 -15.27 5.75
C ASP A 133 -1.88 -14.96 6.19
N GLY A 134 -1.12 -14.25 5.34
CA GLY A 134 0.28 -13.90 5.51
C GLY A 134 1.26 -14.90 4.88
N THR A 135 0.81 -16.10 4.54
CA THR A 135 1.62 -17.12 3.83
C THR A 135 1.07 -17.37 2.42
N ILE A 136 -0.25 -17.40 2.29
CA ILE A 136 -0.97 -17.57 1.04
C ILE A 136 -1.92 -16.41 0.84
N GLY A 137 -1.82 -15.78 -0.32
CA GLY A 137 -2.71 -14.74 -0.80
C GLY A 137 -3.36 -15.10 -2.13
N GLU A 138 -3.99 -14.10 -2.73
CA GLU A 138 -4.53 -14.17 -4.09
C GLU A 138 -3.54 -13.50 -5.05
N ASP A 139 -3.29 -14.15 -6.19
CA ASP A 139 -2.54 -13.56 -7.30
C ASP A 139 -3.40 -12.50 -7.98
N VAL A 140 -2.97 -11.25 -7.87
CA VAL A 140 -3.63 -10.06 -8.44
C VAL A 140 -2.69 -9.35 -9.41
N THR A 141 -1.78 -10.08 -10.05
CA THR A 141 -0.72 -9.52 -10.91
C THR A 141 -1.28 -8.61 -12.01
N GLN A 142 -2.36 -9.03 -12.69
CA GLN A 142 -2.95 -8.23 -13.76
C GLN A 142 -3.58 -6.93 -13.24
N ASN A 143 -4.19 -6.97 -12.05
CA ASN A 143 -4.74 -5.78 -11.38
C ASN A 143 -3.62 -4.85 -10.90
N ALA A 144 -2.54 -5.38 -10.34
CA ALA A 144 -1.40 -4.59 -9.91
C ALA A 144 -0.72 -3.85 -11.08
N LYS A 145 -0.65 -4.47 -12.28
CA LYS A 145 -0.11 -3.80 -13.48
C LYS A 145 -0.86 -2.53 -13.87
N THR A 146 -2.16 -2.44 -13.56
CA THR A 146 -2.96 -1.23 -13.85
C THR A 146 -2.66 -0.07 -12.90
N ILE A 147 -1.97 -0.32 -11.79
CA ILE A 147 -1.62 0.70 -10.79
C ILE A 147 -0.39 1.47 -11.30
N GLN A 148 -0.59 2.74 -11.66
CA GLN A 148 0.43 3.54 -12.33
C GLN A 148 1.66 3.82 -11.47
N SER A 149 1.50 3.91 -10.15
CA SER A 149 2.60 4.07 -9.18
C SER A 149 3.42 2.80 -8.96
N ILE A 150 3.07 1.68 -9.62
CA ILE A 150 3.88 0.46 -9.63
C ILE A 150 4.71 0.42 -10.92
N PRO A 151 6.06 0.47 -10.82
CA PRO A 151 6.93 0.24 -11.97
C PRO A 151 6.73 -1.17 -12.53
N LEU A 152 6.60 -1.31 -13.85
CA LEU A 152 6.56 -2.65 -14.47
C LEU A 152 7.95 -3.29 -14.56
N ALA A 153 8.98 -2.44 -14.57
CA ALA A 153 10.38 -2.81 -14.53
C ALA A 153 11.14 -1.90 -13.55
N ILE A 154 12.19 -2.45 -12.95
CA ILE A 154 13.09 -1.78 -12.00
C ILE A 154 14.54 -2.08 -12.36
N ASP A 155 15.45 -1.17 -12.01
CA ASP A 155 16.90 -1.38 -12.20
C ASP A 155 17.49 -2.28 -11.09
N TYR A 156 17.02 -3.53 -11.03
CA TYR A 156 17.49 -4.54 -10.10
C TYR A 156 17.27 -5.95 -10.66
N GLN A 157 18.36 -6.68 -10.92
CA GLN A 157 18.29 -7.95 -11.65
C GLN A 157 17.96 -9.16 -10.78
N GLU A 158 18.28 -9.11 -9.48
CA GLU A 158 18.00 -10.23 -8.58
C GLU A 158 16.53 -10.26 -8.16
N ARG A 159 16.09 -11.40 -7.62
CA ARG A 159 14.72 -11.56 -7.16
C ARG A 159 14.48 -10.79 -5.86
N ILE A 160 13.40 -10.01 -5.80
CA ILE A 160 13.05 -9.20 -4.62
C ILE A 160 11.54 -9.10 -4.39
N GLU A 161 11.12 -9.12 -3.12
CA GLU A 161 9.78 -8.76 -2.68
C GLU A 161 9.71 -7.29 -2.24
N ILE A 162 8.92 -6.47 -2.92
CA ILE A 162 8.57 -5.11 -2.48
C ILE A 162 7.18 -5.13 -1.86
N ARG A 163 7.08 -4.73 -0.60
CA ARG A 163 5.83 -4.72 0.18
C ARG A 163 5.32 -3.31 0.34
N GLY A 164 4.02 -3.15 0.20
CA GLY A 164 3.37 -1.87 0.32
C GLY A 164 1.88 -1.99 0.57
N GLU A 165 1.25 -0.83 0.67
CA GLU A 165 -0.17 -0.68 0.87
C GLU A 165 -0.80 -0.11 -0.41
N VAL A 166 -1.85 -0.74 -0.90
CA VAL A 166 -2.69 -0.21 -1.95
C VAL A 166 -3.77 0.66 -1.34
N VAL A 167 -3.84 1.90 -1.78
CA VAL A 167 -4.66 2.98 -1.22
C VAL A 167 -5.36 3.75 -2.33
N ILE A 168 -6.30 4.61 -1.94
CA ILE A 168 -7.03 5.52 -2.81
C ILE A 168 -6.94 6.92 -2.21
N PHE A 169 -6.72 7.93 -3.05
CA PHE A 169 -6.77 9.32 -2.64
C PHE A 169 -8.18 9.73 -2.20
N LYS A 170 -8.29 10.59 -1.18
CA LYS A 170 -9.58 11.06 -0.64
C LYS A 170 -10.51 11.58 -1.75
N GLU A 171 -9.98 12.39 -2.67
CA GLU A 171 -10.74 12.93 -3.80
C GLU A 171 -11.20 11.85 -4.80
N ASP A 172 -10.35 10.87 -5.10
CA ASP A 172 -10.71 9.79 -6.02
C ASP A 172 -11.76 8.86 -5.40
N PHE A 173 -11.70 8.65 -4.08
CA PHE A 173 -12.73 7.92 -3.34
C PHE A 173 -14.09 8.62 -3.42
N GLU A 174 -14.13 9.94 -3.24
CA GLU A 174 -15.35 10.74 -3.37
C GLU A 174 -15.93 10.63 -4.79
N LYS A 175 -15.11 10.82 -5.82
CA LYS A 175 -15.52 10.67 -7.23
C LYS A 175 -16.07 9.28 -7.52
N ILE A 176 -15.41 8.23 -7.04
CA ILE A 176 -15.87 6.84 -7.17
C ILE A 176 -17.26 6.67 -6.54
N ASN A 177 -17.49 7.20 -5.36
CA ASN A 177 -18.79 7.10 -4.69
C ASN A 177 -19.87 7.91 -5.42
N GLU A 178 -19.56 9.09 -5.95
CA GLU A 178 -20.49 9.85 -6.80
C GLU A 178 -20.90 9.07 -8.06
N GLU A 179 -19.96 8.41 -8.73
CA GLU A 179 -20.24 7.57 -9.91
C GLU A 179 -21.11 6.37 -9.55
N ARG A 180 -20.83 5.72 -8.42
CA ARG A 180 -21.62 4.58 -7.90
C ARG A 180 -23.04 5.02 -7.57
N LEU A 181 -23.21 6.17 -6.92
CA LEU A 181 -24.52 6.73 -6.62
C LEU A 181 -25.33 7.02 -7.88
N LYS A 182 -24.71 7.64 -8.90
CA LYS A 182 -25.33 7.91 -10.20
C LYS A 182 -25.77 6.62 -10.92
N SER A 183 -25.03 5.54 -10.70
CA SER A 183 -25.29 4.22 -11.28
C SER A 183 -26.23 3.35 -10.45
N GLY A 184 -26.72 3.84 -9.30
CA GLY A 184 -27.58 3.08 -8.38
C GLY A 184 -26.86 1.94 -7.64
N GLU A 185 -25.53 1.97 -7.60
CA GLU A 185 -24.72 1.00 -6.87
C GLU A 185 -24.55 1.40 -5.39
N ASN A 186 -24.30 0.42 -4.53
CA ASN A 186 -23.95 0.68 -3.13
C ASN A 186 -22.64 1.45 -3.03
N LEU A 187 -22.61 2.48 -2.19
CA LEU A 187 -21.41 3.24 -1.88
C LEU A 187 -20.38 2.39 -1.14
N PHE A 188 -19.11 2.72 -1.33
CA PHE A 188 -18.07 2.23 -0.43
C PHE A 188 -18.13 2.99 0.89
N ALA A 189 -18.05 2.24 1.99
CA ALA A 189 -18.05 2.80 3.34
C ALA A 189 -16.82 3.66 3.62
N ASN A 190 -15.63 3.18 3.24
CA ASN A 190 -14.37 3.89 3.47
C ASN A 190 -13.35 3.61 2.35
N PRO A 191 -12.31 4.46 2.21
CA PRO A 191 -11.23 4.29 1.22
C PRO A 191 -10.53 2.93 1.28
N ARG A 192 -10.35 2.35 2.47
CA ARG A 192 -9.75 1.03 2.64
C ARG A 192 -10.54 -0.07 1.93
N ASN A 193 -11.85 -0.10 2.16
CA ASN A 193 -12.77 -1.04 1.53
C ASN A 193 -12.86 -0.81 0.02
N ALA A 194 -12.85 0.46 -0.40
CA ALA A 194 -12.79 0.82 -1.81
C ALA A 194 -11.49 0.31 -2.47
N ALA A 195 -10.33 0.48 -1.83
CA ALA A 195 -9.05 0.00 -2.33
C ALA A 195 -9.02 -1.53 -2.45
N ALA A 196 -9.40 -2.23 -1.37
CA ALA A 196 -9.43 -3.70 -1.35
C ALA A 196 -10.40 -4.28 -2.38
N GLY A 197 -11.60 -3.71 -2.50
CA GLY A 197 -12.60 -4.14 -3.48
C GLY A 197 -12.18 -3.83 -4.92
N SER A 198 -11.54 -2.68 -5.15
CA SER A 198 -11.08 -2.25 -6.48
C SER A 198 -9.87 -3.05 -6.97
N LEU A 199 -8.98 -3.47 -6.07
CA LEU A 199 -7.84 -4.32 -6.39
C LEU A 199 -8.28 -5.74 -6.82
N ARG A 200 -9.41 -6.22 -6.27
CA ARG A 200 -9.90 -7.59 -6.46
C ARG A 200 -11.03 -7.65 -7.48
N GLN A 201 -10.85 -7.00 -8.62
CA GLN A 201 -11.80 -7.04 -9.75
C GLN A 201 -11.35 -8.04 -10.80
N LEU A 202 -12.25 -8.92 -11.22
CA LEU A 202 -11.95 -9.89 -12.29
C LEU A 202 -11.62 -9.17 -13.61
N ASP A 203 -12.33 -8.07 -13.88
CA ASP A 203 -12.04 -7.19 -15.00
C ASP A 203 -11.06 -6.08 -14.59
N THR A 204 -9.84 -6.15 -15.12
CA THR A 204 -8.78 -5.17 -14.82
C THR A 204 -9.11 -3.77 -15.27
N ARG A 205 -10.04 -3.58 -16.22
CA ARG A 205 -10.50 -2.25 -16.64
C ARG A 205 -11.19 -1.51 -15.49
N ILE A 206 -11.88 -2.26 -14.62
CA ILE A 206 -12.48 -1.70 -13.41
C ILE A 206 -11.37 -1.28 -12.45
N THR A 207 -10.35 -2.09 -12.20
CA THR A 207 -9.22 -1.67 -11.34
C THR A 207 -8.51 -0.44 -11.90
N ALA A 208 -8.26 -0.40 -13.21
CA ALA A 208 -7.61 0.73 -13.88
C ALA A 208 -8.39 2.05 -13.70
N SER A 209 -9.73 2.01 -13.72
CA SER A 209 -10.55 3.21 -13.55
C SER A 209 -10.59 3.73 -12.11
N ARG A 210 -10.14 2.95 -11.13
CA ARG A 210 -10.24 3.28 -9.68
C ARG A 210 -9.06 4.08 -9.15
N ARG A 211 -8.06 4.36 -10.00
CA ARG A 211 -6.90 5.21 -9.68
C ARG A 211 -6.22 4.80 -8.37
N LEU A 212 -6.04 3.49 -8.19
CA LEU A 212 -5.32 2.96 -7.03
C LEU A 212 -3.88 3.49 -7.01
N VAL A 213 -3.33 3.62 -5.81
CA VAL A 213 -1.95 4.03 -5.57
C VAL A 213 -1.27 2.99 -4.68
N PHE A 214 -0.01 2.68 -4.96
CA PHE A 214 0.79 1.78 -4.15
C PHE A 214 1.86 2.57 -3.38
N MET A 215 1.85 2.43 -2.05
CA MET A 215 2.82 3.04 -1.15
C MET A 215 3.71 1.95 -0.56
N PRO A 216 4.98 1.81 -0.99
CA PRO A 216 5.88 0.83 -0.41
C PRO A 216 6.22 1.19 1.05
N TYR A 217 6.32 0.17 1.89
CA TYR A 217 6.70 0.30 3.31
C TYR A 217 7.78 -0.70 3.72
N GLY A 218 8.19 -1.62 2.85
CA GLY A 218 9.17 -2.62 3.25
C GLY A 218 9.57 -3.58 2.15
N ILE A 219 10.48 -4.47 2.52
CA ILE A 219 11.06 -5.48 1.63
C ILE A 219 10.87 -6.84 2.29
N GLY A 220 10.45 -7.83 1.51
CA GLY A 220 10.37 -9.24 1.94
C GLY A 220 11.65 -10.00 1.60
N ALA A 221 11.53 -11.17 0.98
CA ALA A 221 12.68 -11.95 0.50
C ALA A 221 13.53 -11.12 -0.48
N ASN A 222 14.82 -11.00 -0.19
CA ASN A 222 15.77 -10.20 -0.97
C ASN A 222 17.23 -10.62 -0.68
N THR A 223 18.15 -10.07 -1.45
CA THR A 223 19.61 -10.27 -1.35
C THR A 223 20.37 -8.96 -1.15
N LEU A 224 19.67 -7.88 -0.75
CA LEU A 224 20.27 -6.55 -0.59
C LEU A 224 21.24 -6.50 0.57
N ASP A 225 22.45 -6.05 0.28
CA ASP A 225 23.49 -5.77 1.28
C ASP A 225 23.42 -4.31 1.77
N ILE A 226 22.26 -3.92 2.29
CA ILE A 226 22.02 -2.62 2.91
C ILE A 226 21.63 -2.84 4.37
N ALA A 227 22.34 -2.21 5.29
CA ALA A 227 22.26 -2.49 6.72
C ALA A 227 21.04 -1.88 7.42
N ASN A 228 20.59 -0.72 6.96
CA ASN A 228 19.49 0.01 7.57
C ASN A 228 18.22 -0.06 6.70
N LEU A 229 17.07 -0.17 7.35
CA LEU A 229 15.76 -0.19 6.69
C LEU A 229 15.49 1.13 5.99
N SER A 230 15.84 2.26 6.61
CA SER A 230 15.69 3.59 6.02
C SER A 230 16.44 3.74 4.70
N GLU A 231 17.70 3.27 4.65
CA GLU A 231 18.51 3.23 3.42
C GLU A 231 17.91 2.26 2.38
N ARG A 232 17.37 1.12 2.82
CA ARG A 232 16.64 0.20 1.94
C ARG A 232 15.41 0.85 1.33
N MET A 233 14.65 1.59 2.12
CA MET A 233 13.47 2.30 1.65
C MET A 233 13.83 3.44 0.69
N GLU A 234 14.89 4.20 0.97
CA GLU A 234 15.41 5.21 0.05
C GLU A 234 15.84 4.59 -1.28
N TRP A 235 16.51 3.44 -1.25
CA TRP A 235 16.83 2.67 -2.45
C TRP A 235 15.57 2.23 -3.21
N VAL A 236 14.52 1.77 -2.51
CA VAL A 236 13.23 1.42 -3.14
C VAL A 236 12.61 2.65 -3.82
N TYR A 237 12.63 3.83 -3.20
CA TYR A 237 12.12 5.05 -3.83
C TYR A 237 12.93 5.40 -5.09
N GLY A 238 14.26 5.21 -5.04
CA GLY A 238 15.16 5.37 -6.19
C GLY A 238 14.85 4.45 -7.39
N LEU A 239 14.15 3.34 -7.17
CA LEU A 239 13.67 2.46 -8.26
C LEU A 239 12.40 2.96 -8.97
N GLY A 240 11.90 4.14 -8.59
CA GLY A 240 10.72 4.75 -9.19
C GLY A 240 9.42 4.48 -8.43
N PHE A 241 9.50 4.10 -7.16
CA PHE A 241 8.33 4.01 -6.29
C PHE A 241 8.07 5.32 -5.53
N ARG A 242 6.83 5.52 -5.11
CA ARG A 242 6.42 6.71 -4.36
C ARG A 242 7.00 6.70 -2.94
N ASN A 243 7.58 7.83 -2.53
CA ASN A 243 8.07 8.05 -1.17
C ASN A 243 6.94 8.62 -0.29
N PRO A 244 6.69 8.08 0.91
CA PRO A 244 5.88 8.76 1.93
C PRO A 244 6.55 10.05 2.41
N HIS A 245 5.95 11.20 2.13
CA HIS A 245 6.47 12.55 2.43
C HIS A 245 6.81 12.85 3.90
N MET A 246 6.46 11.97 4.84
CA MET A 246 6.62 12.22 6.28
C MET A 246 7.21 11.00 6.97
N THR A 247 8.53 10.83 6.83
CA THR A 247 9.32 9.79 7.49
C THR A 247 10.41 10.40 8.37
N HIS A 248 10.78 9.71 9.44
CA HIS A 248 11.80 10.20 10.35
C HIS A 248 12.58 9.07 11.03
N ILE A 249 13.87 9.31 11.27
CA ILE A 249 14.72 8.43 12.10
C ILE A 249 14.75 8.98 13.51
N CYS A 250 14.02 8.35 14.41
CA CYS A 250 13.97 8.70 15.82
C CYS A 250 15.03 7.91 16.59
N VAL A 251 15.68 8.55 17.58
CA VAL A 251 16.67 7.90 18.46
C VAL A 251 16.14 7.62 19.87
N SER A 252 14.89 8.00 20.17
CA SER A 252 14.27 7.80 21.48
C SER A 252 12.74 7.71 21.41
N ALA A 253 12.11 7.21 22.48
CA ALA A 253 10.65 7.19 22.60
C ALA A 253 10.04 8.60 22.63
N ASP A 254 10.76 9.60 23.11
CA ASP A 254 10.28 10.99 23.15
C ASP A 254 10.32 11.65 21.77
N GLU A 255 11.32 11.33 20.95
CA GLU A 255 11.35 11.75 19.54
C GLU A 255 10.26 11.06 18.72
N ILE A 256 10.00 9.77 18.98
CA ILE A 256 8.88 9.05 18.37
C ILE A 256 7.56 9.72 18.74
N GLU A 257 7.35 10.05 20.02
CA GLU A 257 6.12 10.72 20.49
C GLU A 257 5.96 12.10 19.86
N THR A 258 7.06 12.86 19.76
CA THR A 258 7.06 14.18 19.10
C THR A 258 6.63 14.05 17.64
N PHE A 259 7.25 13.13 16.90
CA PHE A 259 6.93 12.91 15.49
C PHE A 259 5.52 12.35 15.28
N TYR A 260 5.04 11.51 16.19
CA TYR A 260 3.65 11.04 16.21
C TYR A 260 2.65 12.21 16.32
N HIS A 261 2.93 13.18 17.19
CA HIS A 261 2.09 14.37 17.32
C HIS A 261 2.13 15.28 16.09
N GLU A 262 3.31 15.48 15.50
CA GLU A 262 3.43 16.20 14.22
C GLU A 262 2.58 15.53 13.14
N MET A 263 2.69 14.20 13.00
CA MET A 263 1.93 13.44 12.01
C MET A 263 0.44 13.47 12.28
N ARG A 264 0.04 13.44 13.55
CA ARG A 264 -1.36 13.55 13.97
C ARG A 264 -1.95 14.89 13.60
N VAL A 265 -1.20 15.99 13.76
CA VAL A 265 -1.63 17.34 13.36
C VAL A 265 -1.78 17.42 11.84
N ALA A 266 -0.84 16.83 11.09
CA ALA A 266 -0.88 16.79 9.63
C ALA A 266 -1.84 15.74 9.04
N ARG A 267 -2.50 14.90 9.86
CA ARG A 267 -3.30 13.74 9.42
C ARG A 267 -4.30 14.08 8.32
N ASP A 268 -4.98 15.21 8.45
CA ASP A 268 -6.02 15.61 7.52
C ASP A 268 -5.46 16.17 6.20
N ASP A 269 -4.21 16.63 6.20
CA ASP A 269 -3.50 17.17 5.02
C ASP A 269 -2.99 16.05 4.08
N PHE A 270 -2.88 14.81 4.57
CA PHE A 270 -2.52 13.69 3.69
C PHE A 270 -3.62 13.45 2.65
N ALA A 271 -3.22 13.22 1.40
CA ALA A 271 -4.12 12.84 0.32
C ALA A 271 -4.80 11.47 0.54
N MET A 272 -4.33 10.67 1.51
CA MET A 272 -4.80 9.32 1.82
C MET A 272 -5.16 9.23 3.30
N LEU A 273 -5.99 8.25 3.67
CA LEU A 273 -6.29 8.01 5.08
C LEU A 273 -5.11 7.35 5.80
N LEU A 274 -4.88 7.83 7.02
CA LEU A 274 -3.94 7.27 7.97
C LEU A 274 -4.70 6.80 9.22
N ASP A 275 -4.33 5.63 9.73
CA ASP A 275 -4.84 5.08 10.98
C ASP A 275 -3.79 5.08 12.12
N GLY A 276 -2.62 5.66 11.87
CA GLY A 276 -1.55 5.85 12.85
C GLY A 276 -0.19 6.09 12.22
N MET A 277 0.85 5.74 12.96
CA MET A 277 2.24 5.72 12.54
C MET A 277 2.81 4.32 12.72
N VAL A 278 3.69 3.87 11.83
CA VAL A 278 4.45 2.62 12.03
C VAL A 278 5.84 2.98 12.51
N ILE A 279 6.30 2.28 13.54
CA ILE A 279 7.64 2.42 14.10
C ILE A 279 8.37 1.10 13.87
N LYS A 280 9.57 1.15 13.30
CA LYS A 280 10.39 -0.02 13.01
C LYS A 280 11.81 0.21 13.50
N VAL A 281 12.44 -0.80 14.09
CA VAL A 281 13.89 -0.76 14.33
C VAL A 281 14.59 -0.57 12.99
N ASP A 282 15.49 0.40 12.89
CA ASP A 282 16.13 0.75 11.61
C ASP A 282 17.18 -0.28 11.20
N SER A 283 17.98 -0.80 12.15
CA SER A 283 19.01 -1.80 11.84
C SER A 283 18.40 -3.16 11.49
N VAL A 284 18.68 -3.66 10.28
CA VAL A 284 18.17 -4.96 9.81
C VAL A 284 18.75 -6.12 10.61
N ALA A 285 20.02 -6.07 10.99
CA ALA A 285 20.64 -7.10 11.83
C ALA A 285 19.90 -7.23 13.18
N VAL A 286 19.51 -6.10 13.78
CA VAL A 286 18.73 -6.11 15.02
C VAL A 286 17.31 -6.62 14.79
N GLN A 287 16.69 -6.35 13.63
CA GLN A 287 15.39 -6.95 13.26
C GLN A 287 15.47 -8.48 13.20
N ASP A 288 16.52 -9.02 12.57
CA ASP A 288 16.74 -10.46 12.44
C ASP A 288 16.94 -11.13 13.81
N GLU A 289 17.72 -10.52 14.71
CA GLU A 289 17.94 -11.02 16.07
C GLU A 289 16.68 -10.94 16.95
N LEU A 290 15.91 -9.85 16.84
CA LEU A 290 14.63 -9.70 17.53
C LEU A 290 13.59 -10.73 17.07
N GLY A 291 13.57 -11.01 15.76
CA GLY A 291 12.67 -11.98 15.16
C GLY A 291 11.19 -11.66 15.38
N TYR A 292 10.39 -12.72 15.56
CA TYR A 292 8.93 -12.65 15.53
C TYR A 292 8.29 -13.28 16.77
N THR A 293 7.07 -12.86 17.05
CA THR A 293 6.12 -13.60 17.88
C THR A 293 5.35 -14.59 16.98
N VAL A 294 4.28 -15.19 17.51
CA VAL A 294 3.36 -16.02 16.70
C VAL A 294 2.65 -15.21 15.61
N LYS A 295 2.46 -13.90 15.81
CA LYS A 295 1.61 -13.05 14.94
C LYS A 295 2.29 -11.80 14.39
N ASN A 296 3.26 -11.25 15.11
CA ASN A 296 3.82 -9.91 14.85
C ASN A 296 5.36 -9.93 14.94
N PRO A 297 6.08 -9.12 14.16
CA PRO A 297 7.50 -8.87 14.38
C PRO A 297 7.73 -8.21 15.75
N ARG A 298 8.85 -8.51 16.41
CA ARG A 298 9.20 -7.84 17.68
C ARG A 298 9.85 -6.48 17.48
N TRP A 299 10.25 -6.19 16.25
CA TRP A 299 11.00 -5.01 15.83
C TRP A 299 10.14 -3.95 15.15
N ALA A 300 8.83 -4.17 14.99
CA ALA A 300 7.92 -3.17 14.46
C ALA A 300 6.58 -3.13 15.21
N ALA A 301 6.01 -1.93 15.32
CA ALA A 301 4.72 -1.69 15.95
C ALA A 301 3.93 -0.59 15.22
N ALA A 302 2.60 -0.66 15.31
CA ALA A 302 1.67 0.35 14.84
C ALA A 302 1.23 1.23 16.00
N TYR A 303 1.70 2.47 16.05
CA TYR A 303 1.26 3.45 17.03
C TYR A 303 0.01 4.16 16.51
N LYS A 304 -1.15 3.74 17.00
CA LYS A 304 -2.46 4.12 16.45
C LYS A 304 -2.86 5.53 16.84
N PHE A 305 -3.55 6.22 15.93
CA PHE A 305 -4.28 7.43 16.31
C PHE A 305 -5.49 7.05 17.18
N PRO A 306 -5.94 7.93 18.09
CA PRO A 306 -7.18 7.69 18.82
C PRO A 306 -8.32 7.46 17.84
N ALA A 307 -9.10 6.41 18.10
CA ALA A 307 -10.29 6.12 17.29
C ALA A 307 -11.26 7.31 17.36
N ILE A 308 -12.00 7.54 16.27
CA ILE A 308 -13.09 8.52 16.28
C ILE A 308 -14.24 7.95 17.11
N GLU A 309 -14.46 8.53 18.29
CA GLU A 309 -15.58 8.15 19.16
C GLU A 309 -16.88 8.84 18.71
N LYS A 310 -17.98 8.09 18.70
CA LYS A 310 -19.32 8.60 18.47
C LYS A 310 -20.25 8.11 19.56
N LEU A 311 -21.16 8.98 20.01
CA LEU A 311 -22.20 8.62 20.94
C LEU A 311 -23.39 8.04 20.17
N THR A 312 -23.93 6.94 20.67
CA THR A 312 -25.18 6.34 20.18
C THR A 312 -26.00 5.75 21.33
N THR A 313 -27.27 5.47 21.09
CA THR A 313 -28.20 4.93 22.08
C THR A 313 -28.17 3.40 22.06
N LEU A 314 -27.93 2.76 23.21
CA LEU A 314 -28.12 1.31 23.37
C LEU A 314 -29.61 0.98 23.32
N LYS A 315 -30.04 0.16 22.35
CA LYS A 315 -31.43 -0.30 22.22
C LYS A 315 -31.67 -1.55 23.03
N GLU A 316 -30.83 -2.56 22.84
CA GLU A 316 -30.95 -3.86 23.52
C GLU A 316 -29.59 -4.56 23.59
N VAL A 317 -29.49 -5.59 24.44
CA VAL A 317 -28.34 -6.50 24.49
C VAL A 317 -28.85 -7.90 24.20
N ILE A 318 -28.38 -8.48 23.09
CA ILE A 318 -28.68 -9.86 22.70
C ILE A 318 -27.53 -10.78 23.12
N TYR A 319 -27.82 -12.07 23.28
CA TYR A 319 -26.81 -13.05 23.67
C TYR A 319 -26.64 -14.09 22.56
N GLN A 320 -25.43 -14.15 21.99
CA GLN A 320 -25.09 -15.11 20.94
C GLN A 320 -24.32 -16.29 21.54
N VAL A 321 -24.69 -17.51 21.18
CA VAL A 321 -23.97 -18.73 21.62
C VAL A 321 -23.00 -19.14 20.52
N GLY A 322 -21.70 -19.04 20.81
CA GLY A 322 -20.63 -19.45 19.90
C GLY A 322 -20.51 -20.97 19.75
N ARG A 323 -19.74 -21.42 18.76
CA ARG A 323 -19.54 -22.85 18.45
C ARG A 323 -18.96 -23.66 19.62
N SER A 324 -18.24 -23.01 20.52
CA SER A 324 -17.68 -23.62 21.75
C SER A 324 -18.64 -23.57 22.95
N GLY A 325 -19.87 -23.07 22.78
CA GLY A 325 -20.85 -22.87 23.86
C GLY A 325 -20.67 -21.58 24.66
N VAL A 326 -19.67 -20.76 24.34
CA VAL A 326 -19.46 -19.45 24.96
C VAL A 326 -20.62 -18.52 24.60
N VAL A 327 -21.22 -17.87 25.60
CA VAL A 327 -22.29 -16.88 25.41
C VAL A 327 -21.66 -15.49 25.36
N THR A 328 -21.76 -14.82 24.22
CA THR A 328 -21.23 -13.47 23.98
C THR A 328 -22.38 -12.46 23.97
N PRO A 329 -22.41 -11.48 24.90
CA PRO A 329 -23.36 -10.37 24.84
C PRO A 329 -22.97 -9.44 23.68
N VAL A 330 -23.96 -9.04 22.88
CA VAL A 330 -23.81 -8.12 21.75
C VAL A 330 -24.78 -6.96 21.94
N ALA A 331 -24.26 -5.75 21.96
CA ALA A 331 -25.06 -4.53 22.02
C ALA A 331 -25.68 -4.26 20.65
N ILE A 332 -27.00 -4.05 20.61
CA ILE A 332 -27.72 -3.49 19.47
C ILE A 332 -27.93 -2.01 19.78
N VAL A 333 -27.40 -1.14 18.93
CA VAL A 333 -27.41 0.31 19.11
C VAL A 333 -28.29 1.01 18.06
N GLU A 334 -28.59 2.29 18.28
CA GLU A 334 -29.04 3.15 17.19
C GLU A 334 -27.94 3.26 16.13
N PRO A 335 -28.29 3.14 14.83
CA PRO A 335 -27.31 3.21 13.76
C PRO A 335 -26.50 4.51 13.86
N VAL A 336 -25.18 4.39 13.92
CA VAL A 336 -24.26 5.53 14.00
C VAL A 336 -23.16 5.39 12.96
N ASP A 337 -22.86 6.48 12.25
CA ASP A 337 -21.78 6.50 11.27
C ASP A 337 -20.43 6.75 11.96
N ILE A 338 -19.52 5.79 11.81
CA ILE A 338 -18.13 5.87 12.26
C ILE A 338 -17.24 5.66 11.03
N GLU A 339 -16.63 6.74 10.54
CA GLU A 339 -15.78 6.74 9.34
C GLU A 339 -16.46 6.09 8.12
N GLY A 340 -17.74 6.41 7.89
CA GLY A 340 -18.53 5.92 6.75
C GLY A 340 -19.04 4.48 6.87
N VAL A 341 -18.75 3.81 8.00
CA VAL A 341 -19.37 2.54 8.37
C VAL A 341 -20.49 2.81 9.36
N THR A 342 -21.71 2.39 9.03
CA THR A 342 -22.81 2.38 9.99
C THR A 342 -22.65 1.18 10.93
N VAL A 343 -22.41 1.45 12.21
CA VAL A 343 -22.30 0.46 13.29
C VAL A 343 -23.63 0.24 13.97
#